data_AF-A0A2N8NLZ6-F1
#
_entry.id   AF-A0A2N8NLZ6-F1
#
_cell.length_a   1.000
_cell.length_b   1.000
_cell.length_c   1.000
_cell.angle_alpha   90.00
_cell.angle_beta   90.00
_cell.angle_gamma   90.00
#
_symmetry.space_group_name_H-M   'P 1'
#
loop_
_entity.id
_entity.type
_entity.pdbx_description
1 polymer ?
#
loop_
_entity_poly.entity_id
_entity_poly.type
_entity_poly.pdbx_seq_one_letter_code
_entity_poly.pdbx_strand_id
1 'polypeptide(L)'
;MAKLPTDAELTVLVHLGLSDPEIAERYGVSKQAVQKRRDKMGLVKINPAQERVNTALKSIWDVKTDRTGEDTHHNRYFLKCVKVYMRMRLGDKISGYQKEEVARFLSQLEREKSVVHYRRKVEGEQGEETADEALEGFVLVLREPSDGRRILRWPADVELPEEDLQRAMELPDEE
;
A
#
# COMPACT_ATOMS: atom_id res chain seq x y z
N MET A 1 2.13 -6.36 -40.13
CA MET A 1 2.88 -7.22 -39.17
C MET A 1 2.99 -6.47 -37.86
N ALA A 2 2.48 -7.03 -36.76
CA ALA A 2 2.69 -6.43 -35.44
C ALA A 2 4.17 -6.59 -35.05
N LYS A 3 4.80 -5.49 -34.63
CA LYS A 3 6.22 -5.47 -34.25
C LYS A 3 6.30 -5.24 -32.75
N LEU A 4 6.96 -6.14 -32.04
CA LEU A 4 7.24 -5.94 -30.61
C LEU A 4 8.11 -4.69 -30.41
N PRO A 5 7.91 -3.93 -29.32
CA PRO A 5 8.82 -2.86 -28.96
C PRO A 5 10.24 -3.42 -28.81
N THR A 6 11.22 -2.60 -29.19
CA THR A 6 12.62 -2.84 -28.87
C THR A 6 12.84 -2.75 -27.36
N ASP A 7 13.97 -3.27 -26.89
CA ASP A 7 14.29 -3.29 -25.46
C ASP A 7 14.37 -1.85 -24.90
N ALA A 8 14.97 -0.92 -25.65
CA ALA A 8 15.03 0.49 -25.25
C ALA A 8 13.63 1.13 -25.16
N GLU A 9 12.77 0.90 -26.15
CA GLU A 9 11.39 1.39 -26.12
C GLU A 9 10.61 0.80 -24.93
N LEU A 10 10.76 -0.50 -24.68
CA LEU A 10 10.08 -1.16 -23.57
C LEU A 10 10.53 -0.58 -22.22
N THR A 11 11.82 -0.31 -22.03
CA THR A 11 12.34 0.36 -20.81
C THR A 11 11.74 1.75 -20.63
N VAL A 12 11.67 2.57 -21.69
CA VAL A 12 11.09 3.92 -21.63
C VAL A 12 9.59 3.83 -21.29
N LEU A 13 8.84 2.95 -21.94
CA LEU A 13 7.40 2.81 -21.72
C LEU A 13 7.08 2.35 -20.29
N VAL A 14 7.89 1.42 -19.74
CA VAL A 14 7.76 0.98 -18.35
C VAL A 14 8.12 2.10 -17.37
N HIS A 15 9.15 2.90 -17.64
CA HIS A 15 9.50 4.08 -16.82
C HIS A 15 8.43 5.17 -16.87
N LEU A 16 7.73 5.30 -17.99
CA LEU A 16 6.55 6.17 -18.12
C LEU A 16 5.30 5.60 -17.44
N GLY A 17 5.39 4.43 -16.82
CA GLY A 17 4.30 3.81 -16.07
C GLY A 17 3.25 3.09 -16.91
N LEU A 18 3.50 2.87 -18.21
CA LEU A 18 2.54 2.14 -19.05
C LEU A 18 2.49 0.67 -18.64
N SER A 19 1.28 0.13 -18.60
CA SER A 19 1.02 -1.26 -18.29
C SER A 19 1.21 -2.17 -19.52
N ASP A 20 1.53 -3.45 -19.29
CA ASP A 20 1.67 -4.44 -20.35
C ASP A 20 0.47 -4.47 -21.33
N PRO A 21 -0.80 -4.32 -20.91
CA PRO A 21 -1.94 -4.15 -21.82
C PRO A 21 -1.89 -2.88 -22.68
N GLU A 22 -1.53 -1.72 -22.11
CA GLU A 22 -1.44 -0.45 -22.84
C GLU A 22 -0.30 -0.49 -23.88
N ILE A 23 0.83 -1.10 -23.51
CA ILE A 23 1.95 -1.33 -24.43
C ILE A 23 1.55 -2.30 -25.53
N ALA A 24 0.82 -3.37 -25.18
CA ALA A 24 0.35 -4.36 -26.14
C ALA A 24 -0.61 -3.76 -27.17
N GLU A 25 -1.56 -2.94 -26.73
CA GLU A 25 -2.49 -2.20 -27.58
C GLU A 25 -1.74 -1.24 -28.52
N ARG A 26 -0.79 -0.46 -28.00
CA ARG A 26 0.01 0.49 -28.80
C ARG A 26 0.81 -0.18 -29.92
N TYR A 27 1.29 -1.40 -29.71
CA TYR A 27 2.13 -2.12 -30.68
C TYR A 27 1.36 -3.22 -31.45
N GLY A 28 0.08 -3.42 -31.18
CA GLY A 28 -0.75 -4.46 -31.79
C GLY A 28 -0.29 -5.89 -31.47
N VAL A 29 0.33 -6.09 -30.31
CA VAL A 29 0.87 -7.39 -29.85
C VAL A 29 0.05 -7.95 -28.69
N SER A 30 0.30 -9.19 -28.28
CA SER A 30 -0.36 -9.74 -27.09
C SER A 30 0.29 -9.25 -25.80
N LYS A 31 -0.51 -9.05 -24.75
CA LYS A 31 -0.02 -8.71 -23.39
C LYS A 31 1.05 -9.70 -22.89
N GLN A 32 0.90 -10.97 -23.25
CA GLN A 32 1.84 -12.04 -22.84
C GLN A 32 3.21 -11.88 -23.52
N ALA A 33 3.26 -11.39 -24.76
CA ALA A 33 4.52 -11.16 -25.45
C ALA A 33 5.29 -9.98 -24.83
N VAL A 34 4.58 -8.90 -24.46
CA VAL A 34 5.15 -7.77 -23.71
C VAL A 34 5.64 -8.23 -22.35
N GLN A 35 4.81 -8.95 -21.59
CA GLN A 35 5.15 -9.47 -20.27
C GLN A 35 6.42 -10.36 -20.31
N LYS A 36 6.48 -11.35 -21.21
CA LYS A 36 7.64 -12.22 -21.34
C LYS A 36 8.92 -11.45 -21.65
N ARG A 37 8.84 -10.40 -22.48
CA ARG A 37 10.00 -9.57 -22.83
C ARG A 37 10.42 -8.70 -21.67
N ARG A 38 9.47 -8.07 -20.98
CA ARG A 38 9.68 -7.27 -19.76
C ARG A 38 10.37 -8.11 -18.68
N ASP A 39 9.85 -9.31 -18.42
CA ASP A 39 10.40 -10.24 -17.42
C ASP A 39 11.81 -10.73 -17.80
N LYS A 40 12.07 -11.03 -19.08
CA LYS A 40 13.41 -11.39 -19.57
C LYS A 40 14.44 -10.27 -19.36
N MET A 41 14.00 -9.02 -19.42
CA MET A 41 14.85 -7.85 -19.16
C MET A 41 14.99 -7.51 -17.67
N GLY A 42 14.30 -8.21 -16.77
CA GLY A 42 14.29 -7.89 -15.34
C GLY A 42 13.60 -6.56 -15.00
N LEU A 43 12.79 -6.03 -15.93
CA LEU A 43 12.06 -4.78 -15.71
C LEU A 43 10.88 -5.05 -14.77
N VAL A 44 11.03 -4.69 -13.50
CA VAL A 44 9.91 -4.73 -12.56
C VAL A 44 8.90 -3.66 -12.96
N LYS A 45 7.60 -3.99 -12.91
CA LYS A 45 6.55 -2.99 -13.10
C LYS A 45 6.59 -2.02 -11.91
N ILE A 46 7.25 -0.89 -12.10
CA ILE A 46 7.24 0.19 -11.11
C ILE A 46 5.88 0.86 -11.27
N ASN A 47 5.00 0.66 -10.29
CA ASN A 47 3.83 1.50 -10.16
C ASN A 47 4.25 2.67 -9.25
N PRO A 48 4.37 3.90 -9.78
CA PRO A 48 4.89 5.02 -9.00
C PRO A 48 4.12 5.27 -7.72
N ALA A 49 2.78 5.15 -7.76
CA ALA A 49 1.95 5.30 -6.56
C ALA A 49 2.23 4.17 -5.55
N GLN A 50 2.36 2.92 -6.02
CA GLN A 50 2.69 1.80 -5.14
C GLN A 50 4.08 1.96 -4.50
N GLU A 51 5.07 2.41 -5.27
CA GLU A 51 6.42 2.61 -4.77
C GLU A 51 6.47 3.74 -3.75
N ARG A 52 5.87 4.90 -4.05
CA ARG A 52 5.78 6.03 -3.11
C ARG A 52 5.13 5.62 -1.79
N VAL A 53 4.02 4.89 -1.86
CA VAL A 53 3.34 4.37 -0.65
C VAL A 53 4.22 3.37 0.10
N ASN A 54 4.88 2.45 -0.60
CA ASN A 54 5.77 1.49 0.04
C ASN A 54 6.98 2.16 0.70
N THR A 55 7.61 3.13 0.04
CA THR A 55 8.73 3.90 0.59
C THR A 55 8.32 4.68 1.81
N ALA A 56 7.19 5.40 1.75
CA ALA A 56 6.66 6.15 2.89
C ALA A 56 6.43 5.21 4.08
N LEU A 57 5.63 4.15 3.91
CA LEU A 57 5.30 3.24 5.01
C LEU A 57 6.52 2.47 5.54
N LYS A 58 7.44 2.03 4.67
CA LYS A 58 8.66 1.31 5.08
C LYS A 58 9.67 2.19 5.83
N SER A 59 9.70 3.49 5.53
CA SER A 59 10.62 4.42 6.21
C SER A 59 10.29 4.61 7.69
N ILE A 60 9.03 4.38 8.08
CA ILE A 60 8.52 4.62 9.44
C ILE A 60 8.44 3.32 10.21
N TRP A 61 7.85 2.31 9.57
CA TRP A 61 7.69 1.00 10.15
C TRP A 61 8.70 0.11 9.45
N ASP A 62 9.71 -0.32 10.19
CA ASP A 62 10.51 -1.51 9.84
C ASP A 62 9.60 -2.73 9.97
N VAL A 63 8.59 -2.80 9.10
CA VAL A 63 7.62 -3.89 9.05
C VAL A 63 8.45 -5.10 8.68
N LYS A 64 8.71 -5.94 9.67
CA LYS A 64 9.20 -7.30 9.50
C LYS A 64 8.19 -8.06 8.66
N THR A 65 8.26 -7.91 7.33
CA THR A 65 7.56 -8.79 6.40
C THR A 65 8.38 -10.07 6.30
N ASP A 66 8.60 -10.73 7.42
CA ASP A 66 9.40 -11.92 7.46
C ASP A 66 8.58 -13.03 6.81
N ARG A 67 9.16 -13.72 5.82
CA ARG A 67 8.52 -14.88 5.15
C ARG A 67 8.24 -16.04 6.11
N THR A 68 8.68 -15.94 7.36
CA THR A 68 8.55 -16.89 8.44
C THR A 68 7.24 -16.68 9.22
N GLY A 69 6.11 -17.01 8.58
CA GLY A 69 4.98 -17.71 9.19
C GLY A 69 4.20 -17.15 10.40
N GLU A 70 4.67 -16.13 11.12
CA GLU A 70 4.05 -15.60 12.35
C GLU A 70 3.21 -14.34 12.10
N ASP A 71 2.93 -14.04 10.83
CA ASP A 71 2.03 -12.97 10.41
C ASP A 71 0.57 -13.36 10.65
N THR A 72 -0.04 -12.87 11.73
CA THR A 72 -1.48 -12.95 11.91
C THR A 72 -2.19 -12.28 10.72
N HIS A 73 -3.18 -12.98 10.14
CA HIS A 73 -3.92 -12.54 8.94
C HIS A 73 -4.44 -11.08 9.02
N HIS A 74 -4.69 -10.58 10.22
CA HIS A 74 -5.18 -9.21 10.48
C HIS A 74 -4.11 -8.13 10.24
N ASN A 75 -2.84 -8.40 10.57
CA ASN A 75 -1.72 -7.49 10.36
C ASN A 75 -1.51 -7.20 8.86
N ARG A 76 -1.59 -8.26 8.04
CA ARG A 76 -1.52 -8.16 6.57
C ARG A 76 -2.75 -7.47 5.96
N TYR A 77 -3.94 -7.66 6.55
CA TYR A 77 -5.17 -7.08 6.02
C TYR A 77 -5.19 -5.56 6.13
N PHE A 78 -4.95 -5.00 7.33
CA PHE A 78 -5.01 -3.54 7.53
C PHE A 78 -3.94 -2.82 6.72
N LEU A 79 -2.69 -3.32 6.71
CA LEU A 79 -1.64 -2.74 5.89
C LEU A 79 -1.98 -2.80 4.40
N LYS A 80 -2.55 -3.90 3.92
CA LYS A 80 -3.02 -4.03 2.54
C LYS A 80 -4.09 -2.97 2.23
N CYS A 81 -5.10 -2.82 3.08
CA CYS A 81 -6.16 -1.83 2.89
C CYS A 81 -5.62 -0.39 2.89
N VAL A 82 -4.74 -0.04 3.84
CA VAL A 82 -4.06 1.27 3.87
C VAL A 82 -3.30 1.51 2.57
N LYS A 83 -2.48 0.55 2.12
CA LYS A 83 -1.70 0.67 0.88
C LYS A 83 -2.59 0.87 -0.34
N VAL A 84 -3.64 0.07 -0.47
CA VAL A 84 -4.56 0.16 -1.61
C VAL A 84 -5.33 1.49 -1.58
N TYR A 85 -5.76 1.95 -0.41
CA TYR A 85 -6.43 3.23 -0.25
C TYR A 85 -5.54 4.40 -0.68
N MET A 86 -4.31 4.47 -0.15
CA MET A 86 -3.36 5.53 -0.51
C MET A 86 -3.06 5.53 -2.01
N ARG A 87 -2.85 4.35 -2.61
CA ARG A 87 -2.66 4.21 -4.06
C ARG A 87 -3.86 4.74 -4.85
N MET A 88 -5.08 4.40 -4.42
CA MET A 88 -6.32 4.90 -5.04
C MET A 88 -6.39 6.43 -4.98
N ARG A 89 -6.06 7.04 -3.84
CA ARG A 89 -6.02 8.50 -3.66
C ARG A 89 -4.92 9.18 -4.50
N LEU A 90 -3.83 8.49 -4.76
CA LEU A 90 -2.75 8.93 -5.66
C LEU A 90 -3.07 8.68 -7.16
N GLY A 91 -4.30 8.28 -7.51
CA GLY A 91 -4.73 8.10 -8.89
C GLY A 91 -4.36 6.74 -9.52
N ASP A 92 -3.96 5.75 -8.72
CA ASP A 92 -3.65 4.42 -9.23
C ASP A 92 -4.91 3.67 -9.71
N LYS A 93 -4.73 2.81 -10.71
CA LYS A 93 -5.79 1.93 -11.24
C LYS A 93 -5.92 0.70 -10.34
N ILE A 94 -6.88 0.76 -9.43
CA ILE A 94 -7.21 -0.31 -8.47
C ILE A 94 -8.37 -1.18 -9.00
N SER A 95 -8.34 -2.50 -8.75
CA SER A 95 -9.39 -3.42 -9.19
C SER A 95 -10.71 -3.22 -8.45
N GLY A 96 -11.84 -3.65 -9.03
CA GLY A 96 -13.16 -3.55 -8.38
C GLY A 96 -13.20 -4.22 -7.01
N TYR A 97 -12.64 -5.44 -6.91
CA TYR A 97 -12.52 -6.16 -5.64
C TYR A 97 -11.72 -5.38 -4.59
N GLN A 98 -10.60 -4.79 -4.98
CA GLN A 98 -9.79 -3.98 -4.07
C GLN A 98 -10.52 -2.71 -3.62
N LYS A 99 -11.33 -2.10 -4.48
CA LYS A 99 -12.19 -0.96 -4.09
C LYS A 99 -13.23 -1.36 -3.05
N GLU A 100 -13.85 -2.53 -3.20
CA GLU A 100 -14.80 -3.04 -2.21
C GLU A 100 -14.14 -3.36 -0.86
N GLU A 101 -12.95 -3.98 -0.86
CA GLU A 101 -12.19 -4.23 0.36
C GLU A 101 -11.88 -2.92 1.10
N VAL A 102 -11.43 -1.90 0.36
CA VAL A 102 -11.16 -0.57 0.89
C VAL A 102 -12.44 0.08 1.42
N ALA A 103 -13.55 0.02 0.68
CA ALA A 103 -14.82 0.60 1.13
C ALA A 103 -15.28 -0.01 2.47
N ARG A 104 -15.22 -1.35 2.60
CA ARG A 104 -15.56 -2.03 3.86
C ARG A 104 -14.65 -1.61 5.01
N PHE A 105 -13.35 -1.49 4.73
CA PHE A 105 -12.37 -1.02 5.70
C PHE A 105 -12.63 0.43 6.16
N LEU A 106 -12.93 1.35 5.24
CA LEU A 106 -13.24 2.74 5.59
C LEU A 106 -14.53 2.85 6.41
N SER A 107 -15.59 2.16 5.99
CA SER A 107 -16.85 2.10 6.76
C SER A 107 -16.64 1.52 8.16
N GLN A 108 -15.70 0.58 8.33
CA GLN A 108 -15.32 0.07 9.64
C GLN A 108 -14.67 1.16 10.50
N LEU A 109 -13.68 1.88 9.95
CA LEU A 109 -13.00 2.98 10.67
C LEU A 109 -13.98 4.06 11.12
N GLU A 110 -14.91 4.45 10.26
CA GLU A 110 -15.91 5.48 10.57
C GLU A 110 -16.89 5.01 11.63
N ARG A 111 -17.46 3.81 11.47
CA ARG A 111 -18.44 3.24 12.41
C ARG A 111 -17.85 3.04 13.80
N GLU A 112 -16.62 2.56 13.88
CA GLU A 112 -15.93 2.26 15.14
C GLU A 112 -15.16 3.47 15.69
N LYS A 113 -15.19 4.61 14.99
CA LYS A 113 -14.40 5.81 15.30
C LYS A 113 -12.93 5.48 15.55
N SER A 114 -12.39 4.58 14.75
CA SER A 114 -11.08 4.00 14.94
C SER A 114 -10.05 4.52 13.93
N VAL A 115 -8.79 4.24 14.22
CA VAL A 115 -7.64 4.49 13.37
C VAL A 115 -6.75 3.25 13.39
N VAL A 116 -6.07 2.97 12.28
CA VAL A 116 -5.06 1.92 12.26
C VAL A 116 -3.84 2.40 13.05
N HIS A 117 -3.37 1.60 14.00
CA HIS A 117 -2.15 1.86 14.75
C HIS A 117 -1.22 0.65 14.66
N TYR A 118 0.07 0.89 14.48
CA TYR A 118 1.07 -0.16 14.49
C TYR A 118 1.66 -0.30 15.89
N ARG A 119 1.40 -1.43 16.56
CA ARG A 119 2.03 -1.79 17.83
C ARG A 119 3.31 -2.58 17.56
N ARG A 120 4.45 -2.03 17.98
CA ARG A 120 5.73 -2.74 17.95
C ARG A 120 5.89 -3.52 19.26
N LYS A 121 6.41 -4.75 19.19
CA LYS A 121 6.84 -5.48 20.39
C LYS A 121 8.01 -4.74 21.03
N VAL A 122 7.84 -4.26 22.25
CA VAL A 122 8.94 -3.70 23.03
C VAL A 122 9.70 -4.87 23.64
N GLU A 123 10.89 -5.16 23.12
CA GLU A 123 11.79 -6.12 23.78
C GLU A 123 12.30 -5.48 25.08
N GLY A 124 11.75 -5.86 26.24
CA GLY A 124 12.37 -5.45 27.50
C GLY A 124 11.56 -5.54 28.79
N GLU A 125 10.23 -5.58 28.77
CA GLU A 125 9.47 -5.62 30.04
C GLU A 125 9.11 -7.06 30.41
N GLN A 126 9.81 -7.59 31.41
CA GLN A 126 9.44 -8.80 32.15
C GLN A 126 8.18 -8.55 33.01
N GLY A 127 7.12 -8.03 32.39
CA GLY A 127 5.78 -7.94 32.96
C GLY A 127 4.94 -9.12 32.48
N GLU A 128 4.00 -9.57 33.30
CA GLU A 128 3.02 -10.60 32.93
C GLU A 128 2.37 -10.25 31.58
N GLU A 129 2.62 -11.05 30.54
CA GLU A 129 2.00 -10.88 29.22
C GLU A 129 0.48 -10.89 29.39
N THR A 130 -0.15 -9.72 29.33
CA THR A 130 -1.60 -9.68 29.16
C THR A 130 -1.91 -10.11 27.72
N ALA A 131 -3.02 -10.83 27.50
CA ALA A 131 -3.40 -11.34 26.18
C ALA A 131 -3.53 -10.23 25.10
N ASP A 132 -3.60 -8.96 25.51
CA ASP A 132 -3.70 -7.76 24.68
C ASP A 132 -2.34 -7.18 24.25
N GLU A 133 -1.25 -7.51 24.96
CA GLU A 133 0.14 -7.11 24.67
C GLU A 133 0.85 -8.06 23.70
N ALA A 134 0.28 -9.23 23.46
CA ALA A 134 0.82 -10.24 22.54
C ALA A 134 0.59 -9.93 21.05
N LEU A 135 -0.19 -8.89 20.71
CA LEU A 135 -0.53 -8.55 19.33
C LEU A 135 0.47 -7.52 18.76
N GLU A 136 1.59 -8.01 18.22
CA GLU A 136 2.48 -7.25 17.36
C GLU A 136 1.80 -7.01 15.99
N GLY A 137 1.81 -5.76 15.51
CA GLY A 137 1.32 -5.40 14.17
C GLY A 137 0.26 -4.31 14.11
N PHE A 138 -0.44 -4.26 12.98
CA PHE A 138 -1.52 -3.29 12.74
C PHE A 138 -2.80 -3.70 13.47
N VAL A 139 -3.29 -2.82 14.33
CA VAL A 139 -4.52 -2.96 15.11
C VAL A 139 -5.42 -1.74 14.92
N LEU A 140 -6.71 -1.89 15.20
CA LEU A 140 -7.63 -0.75 15.29
C LEU A 140 -7.66 -0.23 16.72
N VAL A 141 -7.45 1.07 16.89
CA VAL A 141 -7.56 1.75 18.18
C VAL A 141 -8.54 2.91 18.05
N LEU A 142 -9.10 3.35 19.18
CA LEU A 142 -9.97 4.53 19.19
C LEU A 142 -9.17 5.76 18.74
N ARG A 143 -9.80 6.56 17.87
CA ARG A 143 -9.23 7.81 17.35
C ARG A 143 -9.05 8.85 18.44
N GLU A 144 -7.88 9.48 18.45
CA GLU A 144 -7.54 10.63 19.28
C GLU A 144 -7.67 11.93 18.47
N PRO A 145 -7.85 13.10 19.13
CA PRO A 145 -7.89 14.39 18.43
C PRO A 145 -6.65 14.66 17.55
N SER A 146 -5.48 14.17 17.96
CA SER A 146 -4.19 14.27 17.24
C SER A 146 -4.17 13.50 15.91
N ASP A 147 -4.97 12.44 15.79
CA ASP A 147 -5.07 11.65 14.55
C ASP A 147 -5.79 12.41 13.44
N GLY A 148 -6.61 13.41 13.80
CA GLY A 148 -7.45 14.15 12.86
C GLY A 148 -8.31 13.20 12.03
N ARG A 149 -8.22 13.30 10.70
CA ARG A 149 -8.95 12.44 9.75
C ARG A 149 -8.13 11.28 9.19
N ARG A 150 -6.93 11.01 9.72
CA ARG A 150 -6.04 9.99 9.16
C ARG A 150 -6.60 8.58 9.35
N ILE A 151 -6.39 7.71 8.37
CA ILE A 151 -6.73 6.27 8.46
C ILE A 151 -5.66 5.48 9.23
N LEU A 152 -4.48 6.08 9.42
CA LEU A 152 -3.31 5.50 10.05
C LEU A 152 -2.73 6.51 11.05
N ARG A 153 -2.49 6.07 12.29
CA ARG A 153 -1.87 6.86 13.34
C ARG A 153 -0.39 7.02 13.01
N TRP A 154 -0.01 8.26 12.71
CA TRP A 154 1.37 8.61 12.41
C TRP A 154 2.15 8.84 13.71
N PRO A 155 3.38 8.31 13.85
CA PRO A 155 4.21 8.58 15.02
C PRO A 155 4.51 10.08 15.14
N ALA A 156 4.35 10.64 16.34
CA ALA A 156 4.52 12.09 16.56
C ALA A 156 5.97 12.56 16.41
N ASP A 157 6.92 11.63 16.49
CA ASP A 157 8.37 11.82 16.38
C ASP A 157 8.90 11.69 14.94
N VAL A 158 8.03 11.34 13.98
CA VAL A 158 8.42 11.15 12.58
C VAL A 158 7.82 12.24 11.71
N GLU A 159 8.66 12.87 10.89
CA GLU A 159 8.20 13.88 9.93
C GLU A 159 7.11 13.30 9.01
N LEU A 160 6.09 14.11 8.76
CA LEU A 160 5.02 13.74 7.83
C LEU A 160 5.56 13.68 6.40
N PRO A 161 5.01 12.82 5.54
CA PRO A 161 5.45 12.68 4.17
C PRO A 161 5.02 13.90 3.34
N GLU A 162 5.29 13.88 2.04
CA GLU A 162 4.82 14.90 1.09
C GLU A 162 3.30 15.13 1.19
N GLU A 163 2.85 16.36 0.88
CA GLU A 163 1.47 16.80 1.12
C GLU A 163 0.41 15.92 0.44
N ASP A 164 0.68 15.43 -0.77
CA ASP A 164 -0.23 14.54 -1.48
C ASP A 164 -0.34 13.16 -0.84
N LEU A 165 0.75 12.64 -0.27
CA LEU A 165 0.74 11.42 0.55
C LEU A 165 -0.02 11.64 1.87
N GLN A 166 0.12 12.82 2.50
CA GLN A 166 -0.67 13.17 3.68
C GLN A 166 -2.17 13.14 3.37
N ARG A 167 -2.60 13.83 2.31
CA ARG A 167 -4.00 13.81 1.84
C ARG A 167 -4.46 12.41 1.47
N ALA A 168 -3.57 11.57 0.93
CA ALA A 168 -3.88 10.17 0.60
C ALA A 168 -4.07 9.28 1.82
N MET A 169 -3.68 9.72 3.02
CA MET A 169 -3.89 9.03 4.30
C MET A 169 -5.13 9.52 5.06
N GLU A 170 -5.84 10.53 4.58
CA GLU A 170 -7.04 11.05 5.23
C GLU A 170 -8.28 10.35 4.72
N LEU A 171 -9.28 10.14 5.59
CA LEU A 171 -10.62 9.68 5.22
C LEU A 171 -11.20 10.53 4.08
N PRO A 172 -12.05 9.95 3.21
CA PRO A 172 -12.70 10.71 2.14
C PRO A 172 -13.57 11.83 2.74
N ASP A 173 -13.65 12.98 2.06
CA ASP A 173 -14.58 14.05 2.42
C ASP A 173 -16.01 13.52 2.47
N GLU A 174 -16.78 13.91 3.49
CA GLU A 174 -18.21 13.64 3.54
C GLU A 174 -18.86 14.46 2.41
N GLU A 175 -19.22 13.80 1.30
CA GLU A 175 -20.03 14.40 0.22
C GLU A 175 -21.47 14.68 0.67
#